data_AF-A0A6A6E485-F1
#
_entry.id   AF-A0A6A6E485-F1
#
_cell.length_a   1.000
_cell.length_b   1.000
_cell.length_c   1.000
_cell.angle_alpha   90.00
_cell.angle_beta   90.00
_cell.angle_gamma   90.00
#
_symmetry.space_group_name_H-M   'P 1'
#
loop_
_entity.id
_entity.type
_entity.pdbx_description
1 polymer ?
#
loop_
_entity_poly.entity_id
_entity_poly.type
_entity_poly.pdbx_seq_one_letter_code
_entity_poly.pdbx_strand_id
1 'polypeptide(L)' 'MSRSSDTQPVQVIDGHYLDPAKLMNLLKITLGSSDGGNNFRVELMLNRYNIYYSGNASESNLLSEEQILDCRKRNIRN' A
#
# COMPACT_ATOMS: atom_id res chain seq x y z
N MET A 1 7.97 28.49 -9.59
CA MET A 1 6.79 27.67 -9.92
C MET A 1 6.43 26.86 -8.69
N SER A 2 5.16 26.92 -8.30
CA SER A 2 4.64 26.53 -6.99
C SER A 2 4.73 25.03 -6.70
N ARG A 3 4.94 24.72 -5.42
CA ARG A 3 4.99 23.40 -4.80
C ARG A 3 3.66 22.64 -4.94
N SER A 4 3.70 21.51 -5.62
CA SER A 4 2.92 20.31 -5.31
C SER A 4 3.31 19.27 -6.34
N SER A 5 4.24 18.38 -5.97
CA SER A 5 4.37 17.11 -6.67
C SER A 5 3.03 16.40 -6.51
N ASP A 6 2.16 16.52 -7.52
CA ASP A 6 0.93 15.76 -7.74
C ASP A 6 1.30 14.29 -7.91
N THR A 7 1.86 13.67 -6.87
CA THR A 7 2.03 12.23 -6.83
C THR A 7 0.64 11.67 -6.64
N GLN A 8 -0.08 11.40 -7.72
CA GLN A 8 -1.27 10.58 -7.65
C GLN A 8 -0.92 9.25 -6.97
N PRO A 9 -1.83 8.69 -6.16
CA PRO A 9 -1.59 7.37 -5.59
C PRO A 9 -1.42 6.39 -6.74
N VAL A 10 -0.31 5.66 -6.71
CA VAL A 10 -0.01 4.67 -7.75
C VAL A 10 -0.93 3.46 -7.60
N GLN A 11 -1.36 3.17 -6.38
CA GLN A 11 -2.35 2.15 -6.11
C GLN A 11 -3.32 2.62 -5.02
N VAL A 12 -4.61 2.35 -5.24
CA VAL A 12 -5.67 2.63 -4.27
C VAL A 12 -6.34 1.31 -3.91
N ILE A 13 -6.44 1.03 -2.61
CA ILE A 13 -7.00 -0.23 -2.10
C ILE A 13 -8.14 0.06 -1.13
N ASP A 14 -9.28 -0.62 -1.29
CA ASP A 14 -10.41 -0.51 -0.36
C ASP A 14 -10.05 -1.12 1.01
N GLY A 15 -10.15 -0.29 2.05
CA GLY A 15 -9.80 -0.61 3.42
C GLY A 15 -10.92 -1.23 4.24
N HIS A 16 -12.16 -1.32 3.76
CA HIS A 16 -13.30 -1.84 4.54
C HIS A 16 -13.05 -3.21 5.16
N TYR A 17 -12.34 -4.08 4.43
CA TYR A 17 -12.13 -5.47 4.82
C TYR A 17 -10.66 -5.82 5.03
N LEU A 18 -9.76 -4.83 5.01
CA LEU A 18 -8.33 -5.07 5.14
C LEU A 18 -7.85 -4.97 6.57
N ASP A 19 -6.88 -5.82 6.90
CA ASP A 19 -6.08 -5.73 8.10
C ASP A 19 -4.90 -4.77 7.83
N PRO A 20 -4.85 -3.60 8.51
CA PRO A 20 -3.78 -2.62 8.32
C PRO A 20 -2.39 -3.20 8.60
N ALA A 21 -2.27 -4.10 9.57
CA ALA A 21 -0.98 -4.68 9.96
C ALA A 21 -0.46 -5.63 8.88
N LYS A 22 -1.34 -6.46 8.31
CA LYS A 22 -1.00 -7.33 7.18
C LYS A 22 -0.63 -6.52 5.94
N LEU A 23 -1.41 -5.48 5.63
CA LEU A 23 -1.13 -4.61 4.49
C LEU A 23 0.23 -3.92 4.63
N MET A 24 0.54 -3.35 5.80
CA MET A 24 1.86 -2.74 6.04
C MET A 24 2.99 -3.76 5.95
N ASN A 25 2.79 -4.97 6.46
CA ASN A 25 3.81 -6.02 6.37
C ASN A 25 4.06 -6.45 4.92
N LEU A 26 2.99 -6.64 4.14
CA LEU A 26 3.07 -6.95 2.72
C LEU A 26 3.80 -5.85 1.95
N LEU A 27 3.47 -4.58 2.20
CA LEU A 27 4.16 -3.45 1.57
C LEU A 27 5.64 -3.40 1.94
N LYS A 28 6.01 -3.70 3.18
CA LYS A 28 7.43 -3.80 3.56
C LYS A 28 8.16 -4.95 2.87
N ILE A 29 7.50 -6.09 2.67
CA ILE A 29 8.09 -7.25 1.98
C ILE A 29 8.28 -6.95 0.49
N THR A 30 7.27 -6.37 -0.15
CA THR A 30 7.28 -6.11 -1.60
C THR A 30 8.08 -4.87 -1.97
N LEU A 31 8.06 -3.83 -1.11
CA LEU A 31 8.55 -2.48 -1.43
C LEU A 31 9.58 -1.94 -0.45
N GLY A 32 9.85 -2.66 0.64
CA GLY A 32 10.94 -2.34 1.54
C GLY A 32 12.28 -2.52 0.84
N SER A 33 13.22 -1.64 1.15
CA SER A 33 14.62 -1.80 0.74
C SER A 33 15.36 -2.70 1.74
N SER A 34 16.35 -3.45 1.24
CA SER A 34 17.31 -4.21 2.04
C SER A 34 18.02 -3.36 3.10
N ASP A 35 18.13 -2.05 2.84
CA ASP A 35 18.79 -1.08 3.73
C ASP A 35 17.88 -0.55 4.85
N GLY A 36 16.68 -1.12 5.03
CA GLY A 36 15.73 -0.72 6.07
C GLY A 36 14.92 0.55 5.74
N GLY A 37 15.13 1.13 4.56
CA GLY A 37 14.34 2.25 4.03
C GLY A 37 13.04 1.78 3.37
N ASN A 38 11.92 2.44 3.68
CA ASN A 38 10.66 2.24 2.95
C ASN A 38 10.63 3.19 1.74
N ASN A 39 10.60 2.64 0.53
CA ASN A 39 10.48 3.44 -0.70
C ASN A 39 9.02 3.77 -1.04
N PHE A 40 8.15 3.79 -0.04
CA PHE A 40 6.71 3.98 -0.20
C PHE A 40 6.12 4.81 0.94
N ARG A 41 5.03 5.50 0.63
CA ARG A 41 4.18 6.21 1.58
C ARG A 41 2.77 5.65 1.45
N VAL A 42 2.07 5.52 2.58
CA VAL A 42 0.67 5.13 2.59
C VAL A 42 -0.14 6.17 3.34
N GLU A 43 -1.27 6.55 2.76
CA GLU A 43 -2.26 7.41 3.40
C GLU A 43 -3.58 6.66 3.49
N LEU A 44 -4.26 6.81 4.63
CA LEU A 44 -5.61 6.29 4.82
C LEU A 44 -6.60 7.46 4.71
N MET A 45 -7.41 7.48 3.65
CA MET A 45 -8.47 8.47 3.46
C MET A 45 -9.78 7.78 3.10
N LEU A 46 -10.87 8.13 3.78
CA LEU A 46 -12.22 7.61 3.47
C LEU A 46 -12.28 6.08 3.35
N ASN A 47 -11.65 5.35 4.29
CA ASN A 47 -11.49 3.89 4.26
C ASN A 47 -10.78 3.37 3.00
N ARG A 48 -9.89 4.14 2.38
CA ARG A 48 -9.05 3.71 1.27
C ARG A 48 -7.59 3.92 1.61
N TYR A 49 -6.77 2.93 1.30
CA TYR A 49 -5.32 3.03 1.38
C TYR A 49 -4.79 3.53 0.04
N ASN A 50 -4.26 4.75 0.06
CA ASN A 50 -3.58 5.38 -1.05
C ASN A 50 -2.08 5.11 -0.91
N ILE A 51 -1.51 4.37 -1.86
CA ILE A 51 -0.10 3.99 -1.85
C ILE A 51 0.65 4.85 -2.86
N TYR A 52 1.75 5.44 -2.40
CA TYR A 52 2.63 6.30 -3.19
C TYR A 52 4.04 5.69 -3.18
N TYR A 53 4.71 5.68 -4.33
CA TYR A 53 6.10 5.22 -4.43
C TYR A 53 7.06 6.41 -4.46
N SER A 54 8.21 6.26 -3.82
CA SER A 54 9.28 7.28 -3.78
C SER A 54 10.25 7.17 -4.96
N GLY A 55 10.02 6.29 -5.92
CA GLY A 55 10.88 6.06 -7.09
C GLY A 55 10.09 5.73 -8.36
N ASN A 56 10.77 5.25 -9.41
CA ASN A 56 10.14 4.83 -10.66
C ASN A 56 9.22 3.63 -10.37
N ALA A 57 7.93 3.89 -10.23
CA ALA A 57 6.93 2.85 -10.07
C ALA A 57 6.85 2.04 -11.37
N SER A 58 7.39 0.83 -11.34
CA SER A 58 7.12 -0.17 -12.38
C SER A 58 5.89 -0.99 -11.98
N GLU A 59 5.15 -1.50 -12.96
CA GLU A 59 3.96 -2.36 -12.70
C GLU A 59 4.30 -3.59 -11.85
N SER A 60 5.57 -4.03 -11.86
CA SER A 60 6.11 -5.08 -10.99
C SER A 60 6.06 -4.76 -9.49
N ASN A 61 5.90 -3.49 -9.12
CA ASN A 61 5.87 -3.05 -7.74
C ASN A 61 4.43 -2.93 -7.22
N LEU A 62 3.41 -3.11 -8.07
CA LEU A 62 2.01 -3.07 -7.64
C LEU A 62 1.65 -4.35 -6.88
N LEU A 63 0.85 -4.22 -5.82
CA LEU A 63 0.28 -5.38 -5.16
C LEU A 63 -0.75 -6.05 -6.07
N SER A 64 -0.64 -7.36 -6.29
CA SER A 64 -1.65 -8.10 -7.04
C SER A 64 -2.94 -8.22 -6.21
N GLU A 65 -4.08 -8.44 -6.87
CA GLU A 65 -5.35 -8.66 -6.17
C GLU A 65 -5.27 -9.86 -5.19
N GLU A 66 -4.54 -10.91 -5.55
CA GLU A 66 -4.31 -12.07 -4.68
C GLU A 66 -3.58 -11.70 -3.38
N GLN A 67 -2.54 -10.87 -3.46
CA GLN A 67 -1.82 -10.41 -2.27
C GLN A 67 -2.70 -9.50 -1.39
N ILE A 68 -3.56 -8.69 -2.02
CA ILE A 68 -4.52 -7.84 -1.31
C ILE A 68 -5.59 -8.71 -0.62
N LEU A 69 -6.03 -9.81 -1.25
CA LEU A 69 -6.97 -10.76 -0.66
C LEU A 69 -6.43 -11.39 0.62
N ASP A 70 -5.14 -11.73 0.65
CA ASP A 70 -4.47 -12.28 1.84
C ASP A 70 -4.42 -11.30 3.03
N CYS A 71 -4.46 -10.00 2.72
CA CYS A 71 -4.54 -8.94 3.72
C CYS A 71 -5.95 -8.73 4.29
N ARG A 72 -6.98 -9.44 3.79
CA ARG A 72 -8.34 -9.30 4.33
C ARG A 72 -8.41 -9.82 5.77
N LYS A 73 -9.16 -9.11 6.62
CA LYS A 73 -9.52 -9.55 7.97
C LYS A 73 -10.33 -10.84 7.82
N ARG A 74 -9.82 -11.95 8.35
CA ARG A 74 -10.68 -13.12 8.59
C ARG A 74 -11.70 -12.68 9.61
N ASN A 75 -12.96 -12.58 9.20
CA ASN A 75 -14.07 -12.34 10.12
C ASN A 75 -14.28 -13.63 10.91
N ILE A 76 -13.42 -13.88 11.91
CA ILE A 76 -13.62 -14.95 12.88
C ILE A 76 -14.75 -14.45 13.79
N ARG A 77 -15.99 -14.67 13.36
CA ARG A 77 -17.14 -14.61 14.25
C ARG A 77 -16.98 -15.76 15.23
N ASN A 78 -16.61 -15.44 16.47
CA ASN A 78 -16.75 -16.33 17.63
C ASN A 78 -18.20 -16.30 18.10
#